data_AF-A0A968A4K8-F1
#
_entry.id   AF-A0A968A4K8-F1
#
_cell.length_a   1.000
_cell.length_b   1.000
_cell.length_c   1.000
_cell.angle_alpha   90.00
_cell.angle_beta   90.00
_cell.angle_gamma   90.00
#
_symmetry.space_group_name_H-M   'P 1'
#
loop_
_entity.id
_entity.type
_entity.pdbx_description
1 polymer ?
#
loop_
_entity_poly.entity_id
_entity_poly.type
_entity_poly.pdbx_seq_one_letter_code
_entity_poly.pdbx_strand_id
1 'polypeptide(L)'
;APAQEDYQELSEELLTSLWQTALEEAQSTLDEQDILLDSTPRSAAILEESFSPEEPQPSSTLSLILRVEYEILYLDWGELQAMGNAILDVTLPTGFNAQNESFQFTQISAPQIDDQDQVSWEVQLSRQIFTVNELPRTIKQILGRSPEKAGAILETELDLSAKPKISLFPEWWPIVPLLEVRIEAVDLHQDG
;
A
#
# COMPACT_ATOMS: atom_id res chain seq x y z
N ALA A 1 13.27 -47.23 -20.15
CA ALA A 1 14.36 -46.25 -20.19
C ALA A 1 13.70 -44.91 -20.41
N PRO A 2 14.03 -43.87 -19.63
CA PRO A 2 13.48 -42.55 -19.85
C PRO A 2 13.78 -42.08 -21.27
N ALA A 3 12.79 -41.55 -21.97
CA ALA A 3 12.93 -40.92 -23.28
C ALA A 3 13.47 -39.50 -23.13
N GLN A 4 13.99 -38.91 -24.21
CA GLN A 4 14.44 -37.51 -24.20
C GLN A 4 13.33 -36.54 -23.76
N GLU A 5 12.08 -36.85 -24.11
CA GLU A 5 10.88 -36.09 -23.74
C GLU A 5 10.69 -36.06 -22.21
N ASP A 6 10.98 -37.16 -21.51
CA ASP A 6 10.88 -37.24 -20.05
C ASP A 6 11.87 -36.29 -19.34
N TYR A 7 13.03 -35.99 -19.95
CA TYR A 7 14.00 -35.03 -19.39
C TYR A 7 13.50 -33.60 -19.50
N GLN A 8 12.92 -33.27 -20.66
CA GLN A 8 12.40 -31.94 -20.92
C GLN A 8 11.17 -31.67 -20.05
N GLU A 9 10.24 -32.63 -19.98
CA GLU A 9 9.05 -32.55 -19.13
C GLU A 9 9.43 -32.35 -17.65
N LEU A 10 10.40 -33.14 -17.14
CA LEU A 10 10.89 -32.98 -15.77
C LEU A 10 11.52 -31.61 -15.49
N SER A 11 12.26 -31.04 -16.46
CA SER A 11 12.84 -29.71 -16.31
C SER A 11 11.77 -28.61 -16.31
N GLU A 12 10.80 -28.68 -17.22
CA GLU A 12 9.70 -27.72 -17.31
C GLU A 12 8.79 -27.75 -16.08
N GLU A 13 8.46 -28.95 -15.57
CA GLU A 13 7.71 -29.13 -14.33
C GLU A 13 8.47 -28.54 -13.12
N LEU A 14 9.78 -28.83 -13.03
CA LEU A 14 10.59 -28.35 -11.91
C LEU A 14 10.78 -26.83 -11.96
N LEU A 15 11.01 -26.25 -13.14
CA LEU A 15 11.09 -24.79 -13.31
C LEU A 15 9.81 -24.10 -12.87
N THR A 16 8.65 -24.64 -13.25
CA THR A 16 7.34 -24.10 -12.84
C THR A 16 7.16 -24.14 -11.33
N SER A 17 7.52 -25.27 -10.71
CA SER A 17 7.48 -25.44 -9.25
C SER A 17 8.44 -24.50 -8.51
N LEU A 18 9.65 -24.32 -9.04
CA LEU A 18 10.65 -23.41 -8.47
C LEU A 18 10.21 -21.95 -8.60
N TRP A 19 9.56 -21.56 -9.70
CA TRP A 19 9.01 -20.21 -9.85
C TRP A 19 7.91 -19.92 -8.82
N GLN A 20 6.98 -20.86 -8.64
CA GLN A 20 5.93 -20.71 -7.62
C GLN A 20 6.54 -20.58 -6.22
N THR A 21 7.54 -21.41 -5.91
CA THR A 21 8.26 -21.34 -4.64
C THR A 21 8.96 -19.98 -4.45
N ALA A 22 9.61 -19.47 -5.49
CA ALA A 22 10.28 -18.16 -5.45
C ALA A 22 9.29 -17.01 -5.21
N LEU A 23 8.09 -17.07 -5.80
CA LEU A 23 7.03 -16.09 -5.53
C LEU A 23 6.54 -16.15 -4.08
N GLU A 24 6.35 -17.36 -3.53
CA GLU A 24 5.93 -17.55 -2.14
C GLU A 24 7.00 -17.05 -1.16
N GLU A 25 8.28 -17.32 -1.44
CA GLU A 25 9.41 -16.80 -0.66
C GLU A 25 9.50 -15.28 -0.75
N ALA A 26 9.40 -14.70 -1.94
CA ALA A 26 9.39 -13.25 -2.12
C ALA A 26 8.26 -12.60 -1.32
N GLN A 27 7.03 -13.10 -1.44
CA GLN A 27 5.87 -12.59 -0.70
C GLN A 27 6.08 -12.67 0.83
N SER A 28 6.83 -13.65 1.33
CA SER A 28 7.14 -13.78 2.76
C SER A 28 8.18 -12.78 3.27
N THR A 29 8.97 -12.18 2.36
CA THR A 29 9.98 -11.17 2.69
C THR A 29 9.49 -9.74 2.54
N LEU A 30 8.42 -9.54 1.78
CA LEU A 30 7.80 -8.24 1.54
C LEU A 30 6.82 -7.86 2.66
N ASP A 31 6.55 -6.58 2.79
CA ASP A 31 5.48 -6.11 3.67
C ASP A 31 4.11 -6.53 3.11
N GLU A 32 3.11 -6.74 3.97
CA GLU A 32 1.77 -7.22 3.56
C GLU A 32 1.07 -6.34 2.52
N GLN A 33 1.51 -5.08 2.40
CA GLN A 33 0.93 -4.06 1.53
C GLN A 33 1.72 -3.85 0.23
N ASP A 34 2.91 -4.43 0.11
CA ASP A 34 3.70 -4.37 -1.11
C ASP A 34 3.04 -5.17 -2.23
N ILE A 35 3.28 -4.74 -3.47
CA ILE A 35 2.63 -5.33 -4.64
C ILE A 35 3.67 -6.05 -5.49
N LEU A 36 3.53 -7.36 -5.62
CA LEU A 36 4.28 -8.14 -6.62
C LEU A 36 3.78 -7.79 -8.03
N LEU A 37 4.72 -7.47 -8.92
CA LEU A 37 4.43 -7.07 -10.29
C LEU A 37 4.58 -8.23 -11.28
N ASP A 38 5.38 -9.24 -10.94
CA ASP A 38 5.68 -10.37 -11.82
C ASP A 38 4.72 -11.53 -11.59
N SER A 39 3.98 -11.89 -12.64
CA SER A 39 3.17 -13.13 -12.69
C SER A 39 3.91 -14.30 -13.36
N THR A 40 4.98 -13.98 -14.10
CA THR A 40 5.83 -14.91 -14.83
C THR A 40 7.29 -14.48 -14.68
N PRO A 41 8.26 -15.40 -14.69
CA PRO A 41 9.65 -15.06 -14.50
C PRO A 41 10.18 -14.24 -15.68
N ARG A 42 10.69 -13.03 -15.40
CA ARG A 42 11.34 -12.18 -16.41
C ARG A 42 12.74 -12.67 -16.75
N SER A 43 13.45 -13.17 -15.73
CA SER A 43 14.76 -13.79 -15.87
C SER A 43 14.83 -15.04 -14.99
N ALA A 44 15.46 -16.08 -15.54
CA ALA A 44 15.76 -17.32 -14.84
C ALA A 44 17.21 -17.69 -15.15
N ALA A 45 18.12 -17.41 -14.23
CA ALA A 45 19.52 -17.77 -14.37
C ALA A 45 19.74 -19.17 -13.77
N ILE A 46 19.92 -20.17 -14.64
CA ILE A 46 20.23 -21.54 -14.21
C ILE A 46 21.67 -21.57 -13.71
N LEU A 47 21.83 -21.79 -12.41
CA LEU A 47 23.13 -21.87 -11.73
C LEU A 47 23.69 -23.29 -11.71
N GLU A 48 22.80 -24.29 -11.67
CA GLU A 48 23.14 -25.72 -11.69
C GLU A 48 22.01 -26.49 -12.36
N GLU A 49 22.36 -27.36 -13.31
CA GLU A 49 21.45 -28.33 -13.91
C GLU A 49 22.21 -29.64 -14.13
N SER A 50 21.74 -30.71 -13.49
CA SER A 50 22.39 -32.02 -13.58
C SER A 50 21.35 -33.13 -13.55
N PHE A 51 21.29 -33.92 -14.62
CA PHE A 51 20.46 -35.10 -14.69
C PHE A 51 21.22 -36.34 -14.23
N SER A 52 20.48 -37.28 -13.64
CA SER A 52 20.96 -38.63 -13.35
C SER A 52 19.90 -39.64 -13.80
N PRO A 53 20.16 -40.45 -14.85
CA PRO A 53 21.40 -40.46 -15.64
C PRO A 53 21.54 -39.24 -16.58
N GLU A 54 22.77 -38.94 -17.04
CA GLU A 54 23.06 -37.76 -17.87
C GLU A 54 22.54 -37.88 -19.32
N GLU A 55 22.48 -39.10 -19.85
CA GLU A 55 21.97 -39.40 -21.18
C GLU A 55 20.85 -40.45 -21.12
N PRO A 56 19.95 -40.50 -22.11
CA PRO A 56 18.92 -41.54 -22.22
C PRO A 56 19.51 -42.95 -22.22
N GLN A 57 19.49 -43.60 -21.06
CA GLN A 57 20.02 -44.94 -20.88
C GLN A 57 19.04 -45.83 -20.10
N PRO A 58 19.21 -47.17 -20.15
CA PRO A 58 18.36 -48.10 -19.43
C PRO A 58 18.42 -47.88 -17.90
N SER A 59 17.48 -47.07 -17.41
CA SER A 59 17.23 -46.81 -16.00
C SER A 59 15.72 -46.94 -15.73
N SER A 60 15.37 -47.22 -14.48
CA SER A 60 14.00 -47.15 -13.96
C SER A 60 13.65 -45.78 -13.36
N THR A 61 14.64 -44.91 -13.21
CA THR A 61 14.51 -43.63 -12.51
C THR A 61 15.29 -42.55 -13.26
N LEU A 62 14.68 -41.37 -13.34
CA LEU A 62 15.29 -40.13 -13.78
C LEU A 62 15.28 -39.14 -12.60
N SER A 63 16.36 -38.42 -12.39
CA SER A 63 16.49 -37.41 -11.33
C SER A 63 17.14 -36.16 -11.89
N LEU A 64 16.71 -34.99 -11.41
CA LEU A 64 17.21 -33.69 -11.82
C LEU A 64 17.59 -32.89 -10.57
N ILE A 65 18.82 -32.39 -10.55
CA ILE A 65 19.26 -31.33 -9.63
C ILE A 65 19.21 -30.03 -10.43
N LEU A 66 18.38 -29.08 -9.99
CA LEU A 66 18.22 -27.79 -10.63
C LEU A 66 18.32 -26.67 -9.60
N ARG A 67 19.10 -25.64 -9.91
CA ARG A 67 19.22 -24.41 -9.11
C ARG A 67 19.07 -23.22 -10.02
N VAL A 68 18.13 -22.35 -9.70
CA VAL A 68 17.78 -21.20 -10.50
C VAL A 68 17.75 -19.96 -9.62
N GLU A 69 18.23 -18.85 -10.16
CA GLU A 69 18.07 -17.51 -9.61
C GLU A 69 17.02 -16.76 -10.43
N TYR A 70 16.04 -16.18 -9.74
CA TYR A 70 14.97 -15.38 -10.32
C TYR A 70 15.09 -13.93 -9.89
N GLU A 71 14.76 -13.01 -10.79
CA GLU A 71 14.54 -11.60 -10.44
C GLU A 71 13.04 -11.34 -10.40
N ILE A 72 12.58 -10.74 -9.30
CA ILE A 72 11.15 -10.46 -9.04
C ILE A 72 11.00 -8.95 -8.77
N LEU A 73 10.15 -8.30 -9.54
CA LEU A 73 9.74 -6.92 -9.30
C LEU A 73 8.62 -6.85 -8.27
N TYR A 74 8.77 -5.88 -7.39
CA TYR A 74 7.74 -5.45 -6.49
C TYR A 74 7.67 -3.93 -6.45
N LEU A 75 6.56 -3.42 -5.98
CA LEU A 75 6.36 -2.02 -5.68
C LEU A 75 6.17 -1.86 -4.17
N ASP A 76 7.05 -1.04 -3.57
CA ASP A 76 6.98 -0.66 -2.17
C ASP A 76 5.71 0.16 -1.89
N TRP A 77 4.98 -0.22 -0.84
CA TRP A 77 3.74 0.44 -0.47
C TRP A 77 3.95 1.92 -0.11
N GLY A 78 5.03 2.25 0.60
CA GLY A 78 5.35 3.62 1.01
C GLY A 78 5.63 4.52 -0.19
N GLU A 79 6.39 4.04 -1.17
CA GLU A 79 6.63 4.74 -2.43
C GLU A 79 5.35 4.93 -3.25
N LEU A 80 4.51 3.89 -3.34
CA LEU A 80 3.21 3.97 -4.00
C LEU A 80 2.29 5.00 -3.32
N GLN A 81 2.22 5.00 -1.99
CA GLN A 81 1.44 5.96 -1.23
C GLN A 81 1.98 7.40 -1.41
N ALA A 82 3.30 7.59 -1.44
CA ALA A 82 3.90 8.89 -1.68
C ALA A 82 3.59 9.42 -3.09
N MET A 83 3.77 8.59 -4.12
CA MET A 83 3.45 8.91 -5.51
C MET A 83 1.96 9.22 -5.67
N GLY A 84 1.09 8.37 -5.12
CA GLY A 84 -0.34 8.53 -5.22
C GLY A 84 -0.86 9.80 -4.55
N ASN A 85 -0.35 10.14 -3.36
CA ASN A 85 -0.68 11.40 -2.71
C ASN A 85 -0.20 12.62 -3.51
N ALA A 86 0.99 12.58 -4.08
CA ALA A 86 1.49 13.66 -4.93
C ALA A 86 0.61 13.89 -6.18
N ILE A 87 0.11 12.81 -6.80
CA ILE A 87 -0.84 12.91 -7.92
C ILE A 87 -2.16 13.53 -7.45
N LEU A 88 -2.71 13.07 -6.32
CA LEU A 88 -3.97 13.57 -5.78
C LEU A 88 -3.86 15.03 -5.29
N ASP A 89 -2.68 15.49 -4.86
CA ASP A 89 -2.43 16.89 -4.46
C ASP A 89 -2.61 17.86 -5.61
N VAL A 90 -2.22 17.47 -6.83
CA VAL A 90 -2.44 18.31 -8.04
C VAL A 90 -3.93 18.51 -8.32
N THR A 91 -4.77 17.57 -7.89
CA THR A 91 -6.23 17.63 -8.08
C THR A 91 -6.98 18.29 -6.93
N LEU A 92 -6.27 18.73 -5.88
CA LEU A 92 -6.89 19.27 -4.67
C LEU A 92 -7.55 20.64 -4.95
N PRO A 93 -8.87 20.78 -4.72
CA PRO A 93 -9.54 22.06 -4.93
C PRO A 93 -9.04 23.13 -3.95
N THR A 94 -9.05 24.39 -4.38
CA THR A 94 -8.69 25.52 -3.49
C THR A 94 -9.60 25.55 -2.28
N GLY A 95 -9.01 25.71 -1.09
CA GLY A 95 -9.74 25.74 0.17
C GLY A 95 -10.03 24.36 0.76
N PHE A 96 -9.40 23.31 0.22
CA PHE A 96 -9.38 21.97 0.81
C PHE A 96 -7.96 21.58 1.22
N ASN A 97 -7.87 20.68 2.20
CA ASN A 97 -6.66 19.99 2.62
C ASN A 97 -6.87 18.47 2.47
N ALA A 98 -5.77 17.74 2.30
CA ALA A 98 -5.76 16.30 2.19
C ALA A 98 -5.72 15.61 3.56
N GLN A 99 -6.45 14.51 3.69
CA GLN A 99 -6.32 13.58 4.81
C GLN A 99 -5.45 12.39 4.36
N ASN A 100 -4.13 12.48 4.52
CA ASN A 100 -3.19 11.55 3.89
C ASN A 100 -3.35 10.10 4.37
N GLU A 101 -3.73 9.89 5.63
CA GLU A 101 -4.01 8.59 6.22
C GLU A 101 -5.25 7.89 5.65
N SER A 102 -6.09 8.62 4.90
CA SER A 102 -7.26 8.06 4.20
C SER A 102 -6.95 7.58 2.79
N PHE A 103 -5.67 7.52 2.40
CA PHE A 103 -5.25 7.04 1.08
C PHE A 103 -5.72 5.60 0.86
N GLN A 104 -6.33 5.38 -0.29
CA GLN A 104 -6.81 4.09 -0.75
C GLN A 104 -6.28 3.83 -2.16
N PHE A 105 -5.77 2.62 -2.33
CA PHE A 105 -5.32 2.08 -3.59
C PHE A 105 -6.21 0.91 -3.97
N THR A 106 -6.64 0.85 -5.22
CA THR A 106 -7.37 -0.30 -5.76
C THR A 106 -6.80 -0.64 -7.12
N GLN A 107 -6.35 -1.88 -7.26
CA GLN A 107 -5.88 -2.42 -8.52
C GLN A 107 -7.08 -2.74 -9.43
N ILE A 108 -7.11 -2.18 -10.64
CA ILE A 108 -8.18 -2.41 -11.62
C ILE A 108 -7.79 -3.53 -12.59
N SER A 109 -6.52 -3.57 -13.00
CA SER A 109 -5.99 -4.60 -13.90
C SER A 109 -4.72 -5.25 -13.37
N ALA A 110 -4.35 -6.41 -13.92
CA ALA A 110 -3.07 -7.03 -13.64
C ALA A 110 -1.93 -6.23 -14.30
N PRO A 111 -0.75 -6.10 -13.66
CA PRO A 111 0.49 -5.68 -14.29
C PRO A 111 0.71 -6.39 -15.62
N GLN A 112 0.99 -5.62 -16.66
CA GLN A 112 1.40 -6.12 -17.96
C GLN A 112 2.78 -5.54 -18.28
N ILE A 113 3.64 -6.40 -18.82
CA ILE A 113 4.99 -6.01 -19.25
C ILE A 113 4.94 -5.87 -20.77
N ASP A 114 5.42 -4.74 -21.28
CA ASP A 114 5.53 -4.51 -22.73
C ASP A 114 6.87 -4.98 -23.31
N ASP A 115 7.02 -4.89 -24.63
CA ASP A 115 8.24 -5.27 -25.35
C ASP A 115 9.48 -4.43 -24.97
N GLN A 116 9.32 -3.38 -24.15
CA GLN A 116 10.38 -2.52 -23.64
C GLN A 116 10.71 -2.77 -22.16
N ASP A 117 10.21 -3.87 -21.58
CA ASP A 117 10.34 -4.21 -20.16
C ASP A 117 9.72 -3.15 -19.24
N GLN A 118 8.69 -2.42 -19.71
CA GLN A 118 7.92 -1.50 -18.90
C GLN A 118 6.68 -2.19 -18.33
N VAL A 119 6.51 -2.06 -17.03
CA VAL A 119 5.31 -2.55 -16.33
C VAL A 119 4.24 -1.46 -16.35
N SER A 120 3.05 -1.80 -16.84
CA SER A 120 1.89 -0.90 -16.84
C SER A 120 0.62 -1.62 -16.38
N TRP A 121 -0.20 -0.94 -15.58
CA TRP A 121 -1.52 -1.39 -15.19
C TRP A 121 -2.42 -0.23 -14.78
N GLU A 122 -3.72 -0.49 -14.76
CA GLU A 122 -4.72 0.47 -14.34
C GLU A 122 -4.98 0.35 -12.84
N VAL A 123 -5.02 1.51 -12.18
CA VAL A 123 -5.26 1.63 -10.74
C VAL A 123 -6.22 2.77 -10.47
N GLN A 124 -6.93 2.66 -9.36
CA GLN A 124 -7.71 3.74 -8.78
C GLN A 124 -7.05 4.20 -7.49
N LEU A 125 -6.85 5.50 -7.39
CA LEU A 125 -6.36 6.16 -6.20
C LEU A 125 -7.46 7.06 -5.64
N SER A 126 -7.69 7.00 -4.34
CA SER A 126 -8.63 7.90 -3.67
C SER A 126 -8.13 8.29 -2.29
N ARG A 127 -8.57 9.45 -1.81
CA ARG A 127 -8.37 9.91 -0.44
C ARG A 127 -9.50 10.85 -0.05
N GLN A 128 -9.74 11.00 1.25
CA GLN A 128 -10.62 12.01 1.81
C GLN A 128 -9.92 13.39 1.81
N ILE A 129 -10.74 14.42 1.66
CA ILE A 129 -10.32 15.82 1.72
C ILE A 129 -11.29 16.58 2.63
N PHE A 130 -10.80 17.62 3.31
CA PHE A 130 -11.60 18.44 4.21
C PHE A 130 -11.42 19.92 3.89
N THR A 131 -12.39 20.77 4.24
CA THR A 131 -12.30 22.20 3.92
C THR A 131 -11.41 22.95 4.92
N VAL A 132 -10.55 23.83 4.42
CA VAL A 132 -9.72 24.75 5.22
C VAL A 132 -10.59 25.79 5.95
N ASN A 133 -11.80 26.05 5.44
CA ASN A 133 -12.68 27.11 5.94
C ASN A 133 -13.63 26.68 7.06
N GLU A 134 -13.85 25.39 7.27
CA GLU A 134 -14.75 24.92 8.32
C GLU A 134 -14.15 25.14 9.71
N LEU A 135 -12.88 24.80 9.95
CA LEU A 135 -12.32 24.94 11.29
C LEU A 135 -12.30 26.40 11.79
N PRO A 136 -11.79 27.41 11.04
CA PRO A 136 -11.85 28.81 11.49
C PRO A 136 -13.29 29.34 11.62
N ARG A 137 -14.21 28.89 10.76
CA ARG A 137 -15.63 29.27 10.84
C ARG A 137 -16.29 28.64 12.06
N THR A 138 -16.03 27.38 12.35
CA THR A 138 -16.61 26.64 13.46
C THR A 138 -16.00 27.10 14.79
N ILE A 139 -14.71 27.45 14.83
CA ILE A 139 -14.08 28.12 15.98
C ILE A 139 -14.86 29.38 16.36
N LYS A 140 -15.22 30.23 15.38
CA LYS A 140 -16.05 31.43 15.61
C LYS A 140 -17.42 31.12 16.21
N GLN A 141 -18.01 29.97 15.89
CA GLN A 141 -19.33 29.57 16.39
C GLN A 141 -19.28 29.05 17.85
N ILE A 142 -18.13 28.51 18.27
CA ILE A 142 -17.95 27.96 19.62
C ILE A 142 -17.42 28.96 20.65
N LEU A 143 -16.96 30.15 20.23
CA LEU A 143 -16.49 31.20 21.15
C LEU A 143 -17.55 31.52 22.22
N GLY A 144 -17.14 31.50 23.49
CA GLY A 144 -18.03 31.78 24.62
C GLY A 144 -19.09 30.70 24.91
N ARG A 145 -19.05 29.54 24.25
CA ARG A 145 -19.92 28.40 24.54
C ARG A 145 -19.33 27.52 25.66
N SER A 146 -20.17 26.75 26.34
CA SER A 146 -19.68 25.70 27.25
C SER A 146 -18.99 24.59 26.45
N PRO A 147 -18.03 23.84 27.04
CA PRO A 147 -17.37 22.72 26.36
C PRO A 147 -18.34 21.71 25.75
N GLU A 148 -19.43 21.39 26.44
CA GLU A 148 -20.46 20.47 25.93
C GLU A 148 -21.14 21.00 24.65
N LYS A 149 -21.55 22.27 24.63
CA LYS A 149 -22.19 22.89 23.46
C LYS A 149 -21.19 23.08 22.32
N ALA A 150 -19.96 23.45 22.63
CA ALA A 150 -18.89 23.55 21.66
C ALA A 150 -18.60 22.19 21.01
N GLY A 151 -18.55 21.11 21.81
CA GLY A 151 -18.38 19.75 21.30
C GLY A 151 -19.49 19.34 20.34
N ALA A 152 -20.76 19.59 20.69
CA ALA A 152 -21.89 19.31 19.82
C ALA A 152 -21.84 20.10 18.49
N ILE A 153 -21.40 21.37 18.52
CA ILE A 153 -21.23 22.19 17.31
C ILE A 153 -20.10 21.62 16.45
N LEU A 154 -18.96 21.26 17.05
CA LEU A 154 -17.84 20.65 16.32
C LEU A 154 -18.24 19.32 15.68
N GLU A 155 -18.97 18.46 16.38
CA GLU A 155 -19.48 17.18 15.83
C GLU A 155 -20.49 17.37 14.69
N THR A 156 -21.23 18.47 14.69
CA THR A 156 -22.26 18.73 13.68
C THR A 156 -21.68 19.41 12.44
N GLU A 157 -20.75 20.34 12.64
CA GLU A 157 -20.22 21.20 11.58
C GLU A 157 -18.91 20.68 10.98
N LEU A 158 -18.24 19.72 11.63
CA LEU A 158 -17.02 19.09 11.14
C LEU A 158 -17.25 17.59 10.97
N ASP A 159 -16.77 17.03 9.86
CA ASP A 159 -16.78 15.59 9.61
C ASP A 159 -15.63 14.92 10.38
N LEU A 160 -15.81 14.77 11.70
CA LEU A 160 -14.78 14.24 12.60
C LEU A 160 -14.83 12.71 12.66
N SER A 161 -13.67 12.06 12.55
CA SER A 161 -13.51 10.61 12.74
C SER A 161 -13.84 10.14 14.16
N ALA A 162 -13.71 11.03 15.15
CA ALA A 162 -13.96 10.76 16.55
C ALA A 162 -14.53 11.98 17.28
N LYS A 163 -15.05 11.76 18.49
CA LYS A 163 -15.63 12.82 19.31
C LYS A 163 -14.58 13.88 19.68
N PRO A 164 -14.83 15.18 19.46
CA PRO A 164 -13.87 16.24 19.77
C PRO A 164 -13.66 16.36 21.28
N LYS A 165 -12.39 16.44 21.70
CA LYS A 165 -12.00 16.65 23.10
C LYS A 165 -11.69 18.12 23.32
N ILE A 166 -12.49 18.78 24.17
CA ILE A 166 -12.26 20.18 24.56
C ILE A 166 -11.68 20.20 25.96
N SER A 167 -10.47 20.73 26.10
CA SER A 167 -9.85 21.01 27.40
C SER A 167 -9.70 22.52 27.57
N LEU A 168 -9.96 23.02 28.78
CA LEU A 168 -9.83 24.44 29.10
C LEU A 168 -8.70 24.62 30.10
N PHE A 169 -7.93 25.69 29.92
CA PHE A 169 -6.92 26.10 30.89
C PHE A 169 -7.22 27.52 31.40
N PRO A 170 -7.37 27.71 32.72
CA PRO A 170 -7.41 26.68 33.77
C PRO A 170 -8.65 25.77 33.68
N GLU A 171 -8.58 24.56 34.24
CA GLU A 171 -9.67 23.56 34.14
C GLU A 171 -11.01 24.02 34.75
N TRP A 172 -10.97 24.96 35.70
CA TRP A 172 -12.17 25.53 36.33
C TRP A 172 -12.90 26.56 35.46
N TRP A 173 -12.38 26.87 34.27
CA TRP A 173 -12.95 27.89 33.39
C TRP A 173 -14.24 27.39 32.72
N PRO A 174 -15.32 28.19 32.67
CA PRO A 174 -16.66 27.66 32.33
C PRO A 174 -16.97 27.60 30.83
N ILE A 175 -16.27 28.38 29.99
CA ILE A 175 -16.60 28.57 28.57
C ILE A 175 -15.35 28.67 27.69
N VAL A 176 -15.49 28.33 26.41
CA VAL A 176 -14.44 28.54 25.41
C VAL A 176 -14.06 30.04 25.35
N PRO A 177 -12.75 30.38 25.31
CA PRO A 177 -12.30 31.77 25.23
C PRO A 177 -12.95 32.56 24.09
N LEU A 178 -13.19 33.85 24.30
CA LEU A 178 -13.77 34.75 23.28
C LEU A 178 -12.76 35.21 22.22
N LEU A 179 -11.47 35.00 22.47
CA LEU A 179 -10.39 35.39 21.56
C LEU A 179 -9.84 34.12 20.91
N GLU A 180 -9.91 34.05 19.58
CA GLU A 180 -9.45 32.90 18.79
C GLU A 180 -7.98 32.55 19.07
N VAL A 181 -7.12 33.55 19.29
CA VAL A 181 -5.69 33.36 19.62
C VAL A 181 -5.43 32.58 20.93
N ARG A 182 -6.47 32.34 21.74
CA ARG A 182 -6.39 31.53 22.97
C ARG A 182 -6.89 30.10 22.77
N ILE A 183 -7.15 29.70 21.53
CA ILE A 183 -7.66 28.39 21.17
C ILE A 183 -6.62 27.75 20.26
N GLU A 184 -6.17 26.56 20.67
CA GLU A 184 -5.30 25.72 19.88
C GLU A 184 -6.11 24.52 19.40
N ALA A 185 -6.10 24.27 18.09
CA ALA A 185 -6.70 23.10 17.49
C ALA A 185 -5.56 22.18 17.05
N VAL A 186 -5.51 21.00 17.65
CA VAL A 186 -4.50 19.97 17.38
C VAL A 186 -5.22 18.70 16.95
N ASP A 187 -4.66 18.05 15.94
CA ASP A 187 -5.09 16.72 15.54
C ASP A 187 -4.47 15.69 16.49
N LEU A 188 -5.31 14.95 17.21
CA LEU A 188 -4.87 13.95 18.19
C LEU A 188 -4.38 12.67 17.52
N HIS A 189 -4.49 12.52 16.19
CA HIS A 189 -3.97 11.38 15.44
C HIS A 189 -2.48 11.47 15.08
N GLN A 190 -1.77 12.57 15.40
CA GLN A 190 -0.33 12.72 15.11
C GLN A 190 0.62 12.20 16.19
N ASP A 191 0.12 11.68 17.32
CA ASP A 191 0.94 11.02 18.34
C ASP A 191 0.56 9.54 18.46
N GLY A 192 1.23 8.69 17.66
CA GLY A 192 1.11 7.24 17.68
C GLY A 192 2.12 6.57 16.74
#